data_AF-A0A930Q833-F1
#
_entry.id   AF-A0A930Q833-F1
#
_cell.length_a   1.000
_cell.length_b   1.000
_cell.length_c   1.000
_cell.angle_alpha   90.00
_cell.angle_beta   90.00
_cell.angle_gamma   90.00
#
_symmetry.space_group_name_H-M   'P 1'
#
loop_
_entity.id
_entity.type
_entity.pdbx_description
1 polymer ?
#
loop_
_entity_poly.entity_id
_entity_poly.type
_entity_poly.pdbx_seq_one_letter_code
_entity_poly.pdbx_strand_id
1 'polypeptide(L)'
;MSIHVHSFYIQQNETSVKWRNWRFKTREFDYSSITKIHMQVNGKGGHLLISSSQMGRYRLGFSPVFFDATYIYHMILFRERYGVWPPKYIPELFVEFGDYEDMDALIKVICYARTYEIGSPEAGEYRQIPEHLQRILDRAAAESK
;
A
#
# COMPACT_ATOMS: atom_id res chain seq x y z
N MET A 1 1.79 22.38 -11.28
CA MET A 1 2.20 22.73 -9.91
C MET A 1 2.94 21.53 -9.33
N SER A 2 4.27 21.51 -9.44
CA SER A 2 5.11 20.39 -8.97
C SER A 2 5.24 20.48 -7.46
N ILE A 3 4.40 19.76 -6.72
CA ILE A 3 4.58 19.64 -5.29
C ILE A 3 5.77 18.71 -5.09
N HIS A 4 6.77 19.21 -4.39
CA HIS A 4 7.85 18.46 -3.76
C HIS A 4 7.28 17.38 -2.81
N VAL A 5 6.74 16.29 -3.36
CA VAL A 5 6.27 15.11 -2.61
C VAL A 5 7.40 14.09 -2.50
N HIS A 6 8.60 14.54 -2.16
CA HIS A 6 9.70 13.64 -1.83
C HIS A 6 9.67 13.50 -0.32
N SER A 7 9.10 12.40 0.15
CA SER A 7 9.27 11.99 1.54
C SER A 7 10.78 11.87 1.78
N PHE A 8 11.29 12.55 2.80
CA PHE A 8 12.72 12.56 3.10
C PHE A 8 13.15 11.21 3.70
N TYR A 9 12.22 10.58 4.38
CA TYR A 9 12.35 9.30 5.03
C TYR A 9 10.98 8.63 5.04
N ILE A 10 10.93 7.35 4.70
CA ILE A 10 9.75 6.50 4.80
C ILE A 10 10.17 5.24 5.57
N GLN A 11 9.37 4.89 6.55
CA GLN A 11 9.50 3.70 7.38
C GLN A 11 8.23 2.88 7.26
N GLN A 12 8.37 1.66 6.80
CA GLN A 12 7.30 0.67 6.79
C GLN A 12 7.40 -0.13 8.10
N ASN A 13 6.40 0.02 8.96
CA ASN A 13 6.25 -0.78 10.17
C ASN A 13 5.30 -1.94 9.89
N GLU A 14 5.11 -2.81 10.88
CA GLU A 14 4.18 -3.94 10.74
C GLU A 14 2.73 -3.49 10.53
N THR A 15 2.26 -2.45 11.22
CA THR A 15 0.84 -2.01 11.14
C THR A 15 0.64 -0.71 10.37
N SER A 16 1.70 0.09 10.23
CA SER A 16 1.63 1.47 9.75
C SER A 16 2.76 1.81 8.78
N VAL A 17 2.59 2.90 8.05
CA VAL A 17 3.69 3.59 7.37
C VAL A 17 3.88 4.96 7.97
N LYS A 18 5.12 5.28 8.33
CA LYS A 18 5.53 6.56 8.87
C LYS A 18 6.47 7.24 7.91
N TRP A 19 6.30 8.54 7.71
CA TRP A 19 7.19 9.32 6.85
C TRP A 19 7.40 10.72 7.37
N ARG A 20 8.52 11.32 6.95
CA ARG A 20 8.82 12.72 7.20
C ARG A 20 8.79 13.49 5.89
N ASN A 21 7.97 14.53 5.82
CA ASN A 21 7.91 15.38 4.63
C ASN A 21 9.05 16.41 4.59
N TRP A 22 9.20 17.12 3.47
CA TRP A 22 10.23 18.16 3.29
C TRP A 22 10.16 19.32 4.29
N ARG A 23 8.99 19.53 4.94
CA ARG A 23 8.82 20.51 6.03
C ARG A 23 9.15 19.92 7.40
N PHE A 24 9.85 18.78 7.44
CA PHE A 24 10.25 18.07 8.64
C PHE A 24 9.09 17.62 9.53
N LYS A 25 7.86 17.56 9.01
CA LYS A 25 6.70 17.04 9.74
C LYS A 25 6.62 15.53 9.57
N THR A 26 6.61 14.83 10.69
CA THR A 26 6.34 13.40 10.77
C THR A 26 4.85 13.14 10.63
N ARG A 27 4.50 12.12 9.86
CA ARG A 27 3.14 11.66 9.61
C ARG A 27 3.15 10.15 9.63
N GLU A 28 2.01 9.58 9.97
CA GLU A 28 1.84 8.14 10.08
C GLU A 28 0.38 7.80 9.82
N PHE A 29 0.13 6.68 9.16
CA PHE A 29 -1.19 6.08 9.06
C PHE A 29 -1.11 4.57 8.99
N ASP A 30 -2.17 3.91 9.44
CA ASP A 30 -2.31 2.45 9.38
C ASP A 30 -2.57 1.99 7.95
N TYR A 31 -2.04 0.85 7.53
CA TYR A 31 -2.29 0.34 6.17
C TYR A 31 -3.78 0.17 5.87
N SER A 32 -4.58 -0.25 6.86
CA SER A 32 -6.03 -0.41 6.75
C SER A 32 -6.79 0.89 6.50
N SER A 33 -6.15 2.04 6.71
CA SER A 33 -6.72 3.36 6.44
C SER A 33 -6.48 3.85 5.01
N ILE A 34 -5.72 3.11 4.18
CA ILE A 34 -5.46 3.48 2.78
C ILE A 34 -6.77 3.45 2.00
N THR A 35 -7.02 4.53 1.26
CA THR A 35 -8.26 4.73 0.50
C THR A 35 -8.03 4.82 -0.99
N LYS A 36 -6.90 5.39 -1.43
CA LYS A 36 -6.60 5.60 -2.85
C LYS A 36 -5.12 5.47 -3.13
N ILE A 37 -4.80 4.97 -4.33
CA ILE A 37 -3.46 4.97 -4.90
C ILE A 37 -3.50 5.57 -6.30
N HIS A 38 -2.53 6.42 -6.63
CA HIS A 38 -2.46 7.08 -7.92
C HIS A 38 -1.02 7.11 -8.43
N MET A 39 -0.80 6.67 -9.67
CA MET A 39 0.47 6.86 -10.36
C MET A 39 0.47 8.15 -11.17
N GLN A 40 1.32 9.09 -10.77
CA GLN A 40 1.63 10.28 -11.53
C GLN A 40 2.83 10.03 -12.45
N VAL A 41 2.60 10.05 -13.77
CA VAL A 41 3.67 9.89 -14.76
C VAL A 41 4.54 11.15 -14.82
N ASN A 42 5.86 10.97 -14.78
CA ASN A 42 6.85 12.06 -14.76
C ASN A 42 8.03 11.86 -15.73
N GLY A 43 7.96 10.86 -16.62
CA GLY A 43 9.07 10.49 -17.53
C GLY A 43 10.29 9.84 -16.85
N LYS A 44 10.23 9.55 -15.55
CA LYS A 44 11.33 8.99 -14.73
C LYS A 44 10.87 7.80 -13.86
N GLY A 45 9.99 6.95 -14.39
CA GLY A 45 9.43 5.81 -13.66
C GLY A 45 8.18 6.10 -12.81
N GLY A 46 7.71 7.35 -12.78
CA GLY A 46 6.49 7.77 -12.10
C GLY A 46 6.66 8.04 -10.60
N HIS A 47 5.64 8.65 -10.00
CA HIS A 47 5.48 8.78 -8.56
C HIS A 47 4.15 8.20 -8.12
N LEU A 48 4.17 7.41 -7.05
CA LEU A 48 2.95 6.95 -6.40
C LEU A 48 2.52 7.95 -5.34
N LEU A 49 1.21 8.19 -5.28
CA LEU A 49 0.56 8.98 -4.25
C LEU A 49 -0.48 8.12 -3.55
N ILE A 50 -0.32 7.95 -2.23
CA ILE A 50 -1.20 7.16 -1.38
C ILE A 50 -2.00 8.10 -0.48
N SER A 51 -3.32 7.92 -0.50
CA SER A 51 -4.27 8.66 0.34
C SER A 51 -4.79 7.76 1.45
N SER A 52 -5.02 8.34 2.63
CA SER A 52 -5.55 7.64 3.79
C SER A 52 -6.70 8.44 4.43
N SER A 53 -7.69 7.74 4.97
CA SER A 53 -8.78 8.34 5.74
C SER A 53 -8.29 9.06 7.00
N GLN A 54 -7.14 8.66 7.56
CA GLN A 54 -6.50 9.29 8.74
C GLN A 54 -5.75 10.59 8.37
N MET A 55 -5.53 10.87 7.09
CA MET A 55 -4.66 11.96 6.63
C MET A 55 -5.39 13.13 5.98
N GLY A 56 -6.69 13.00 5.70
CA GLY A 56 -7.47 14.01 4.99
C GLY A 56 -6.85 14.36 3.64
N ARG A 57 -6.44 15.62 3.45
CA ARG A 57 -5.84 16.10 2.19
C ARG A 57 -4.38 15.69 1.97
N TYR A 58 -3.69 15.20 3.00
CA TYR A 58 -2.27 14.86 2.90
C TYR A 58 -2.09 13.45 2.32
N ARG A 59 -1.04 13.28 1.52
CA ARG A 59 -0.71 12.02 0.86
C ARG A 59 0.73 11.63 1.15
N LEU A 60 0.99 10.34 1.23
CA LEU A 60 2.34 9.78 1.14
C LEU A 60 2.71 9.71 -0.34
N GLY A 61 3.82 10.33 -0.73
CA GLY A 61 4.34 10.21 -2.09
C GLY A 61 5.77 9.70 -2.11
N PHE A 62 6.05 8.82 -3.08
CA PHE A 62 7.36 8.24 -3.31
C PHE A 62 7.54 7.83 -4.77
N SER A 63 8.78 7.64 -5.19
CA SER A 63 9.10 6.99 -6.46
C SER A 63 9.32 5.50 -6.19
N PRO A 64 8.62 4.58 -6.87
CA PRO A 64 8.85 3.14 -6.69
C PRO A 64 10.21 2.68 -7.22
N VAL A 65 10.91 3.53 -8.00
CA VAL A 65 12.28 3.29 -8.47
C VAL A 65 13.32 3.54 -7.37
N PHE A 66 13.04 4.45 -6.44
CA PHE A 66 14.02 4.88 -5.42
C PHE A 66 13.66 4.43 -4.01
N PHE A 67 12.46 3.87 -3.83
CA PHE A 67 11.98 3.43 -2.54
C PHE A 67 11.33 2.06 -2.67
N ASP A 68 11.80 1.12 -1.86
CA ASP A 68 11.19 -0.19 -1.70
C ASP A 68 9.88 -0.06 -0.92
N ALA A 69 8.76 -0.22 -1.63
CA ALA A 69 7.41 -0.15 -1.07
C ALA A 69 6.79 -1.52 -0.77
N THR A 70 7.61 -2.55 -0.54
CA THR A 70 7.16 -3.95 -0.37
C THR A 70 5.99 -4.10 0.59
N TYR A 71 6.04 -3.50 1.78
CA TYR A 71 4.98 -3.71 2.77
C TYR A 71 3.68 -3.05 2.33
N ILE A 72 3.76 -1.83 1.82
CA ILE A 72 2.61 -1.12 1.27
C ILE A 72 1.98 -1.92 0.12
N TYR A 73 2.79 -2.45 -0.80
CA TYR A 73 2.33 -3.22 -1.95
C TYR A 73 1.64 -4.51 -1.52
N HIS A 74 2.30 -5.30 -0.67
CA HIS A 74 1.73 -6.51 -0.08
C HIS A 74 0.37 -6.25 0.58
N MET A 75 0.27 -5.19 1.41
CA MET A 75 -0.96 -4.86 2.11
C MET A 75 -2.09 -4.46 1.13
N ILE A 76 -1.80 -3.64 0.12
CA ILE A 76 -2.77 -3.24 -0.90
C ILE A 76 -3.20 -4.43 -1.75
N LEU A 77 -2.26 -5.22 -2.26
CA LEU A 77 -2.56 -6.36 -3.13
C LEU A 77 -3.36 -7.44 -2.41
N PHE A 78 -3.05 -7.71 -1.14
CA PHE A 78 -3.84 -8.62 -0.31
C PHE A 78 -5.27 -8.10 -0.12
N ARG A 79 -5.41 -6.80 0.19
CA ARG A 79 -6.72 -6.17 0.32
C ARG A 79 -7.54 -6.28 -0.97
N GLU A 80 -6.94 -6.01 -2.11
CA GLU A 80 -7.65 -6.05 -3.40
C GLU A 80 -7.98 -7.48 -3.82
N ARG A 81 -7.16 -8.46 -3.45
CA ARG A 81 -7.42 -9.86 -3.76
C ARG A 81 -8.52 -10.46 -2.90
N TYR A 82 -8.52 -10.17 -1.60
CA TYR A 82 -9.32 -10.90 -0.62
C TYR A 82 -10.40 -10.07 0.08
N GLY A 83 -10.42 -8.75 -0.13
CA GLY A 83 -11.41 -7.87 0.47
C GLY A 83 -11.24 -7.64 1.98
N VAL A 84 -10.12 -8.07 2.56
CA VAL A 84 -9.78 -7.89 3.97
C VAL A 84 -8.38 -7.27 4.10
N TRP A 85 -8.21 -6.39 5.07
CA TRP A 85 -6.87 -5.89 5.42
C TRP A 85 -6.22 -6.88 6.40
N PRO A 86 -4.95 -7.28 6.17
CA PRO A 86 -4.18 -7.93 7.22
C PRO A 86 -4.07 -6.99 8.44
N PRO A 87 -4.08 -7.52 9.68
CA PRO A 87 -3.94 -6.69 10.89
C PRO A 87 -2.54 -6.10 11.03
N LYS A 88 -1.52 -6.81 10.52
CA LYS A 88 -0.12 -6.41 10.48
C LYS A 88 0.58 -7.09 9.30
N TYR A 89 1.77 -6.63 8.96
CA TYR A 89 2.63 -7.20 7.94
C TYR A 89 3.18 -8.55 8.42
N ILE A 90 2.83 -9.61 7.69
CA ILE A 90 3.27 -10.99 7.95
C ILE A 90 3.73 -11.56 6.60
N PRO A 91 5.04 -11.72 6.36
CA PRO A 91 5.59 -12.15 5.06
C PRO A 91 4.88 -13.38 4.46
N GLU A 92 4.47 -14.33 5.29
CA GLU A 92 3.80 -15.57 4.90
C GLU A 92 2.46 -15.36 4.22
N LEU A 93 1.79 -14.22 4.45
CA LEU A 93 0.53 -13.86 3.78
C LEU A 93 0.73 -13.50 2.31
N PHE A 94 1.96 -13.23 1.88
CA PHE A 94 2.23 -12.52 0.64
C PHE A 94 3.06 -13.29 -0.38
N VAL A 95 3.42 -14.53 -0.06
CA VAL A 95 4.28 -15.39 -0.90
C VAL A 95 3.75 -15.53 -2.35
N GLU A 96 2.44 -15.42 -2.54
CA GLU A 96 1.81 -15.50 -3.86
C GLU A 96 1.93 -14.24 -4.75
N PHE A 97 2.40 -13.12 -4.20
CA PHE A 97 2.51 -11.85 -4.95
C PHE A 97 3.84 -11.71 -5.70
N GLY A 98 4.72 -12.71 -5.60
CA GLY A 98 5.99 -12.73 -6.30
C GLY A 98 7.02 -11.82 -5.63
N ASP A 99 8.01 -11.39 -6.41
CA ASP A 99 9.02 -10.44 -5.95
C ASP A 99 8.53 -8.99 -6.07
N TYR A 100 9.41 -8.03 -5.76
CA TYR A 100 9.06 -6.62 -5.82
C TYR A 100 8.71 -6.14 -7.23
N GLU A 101 9.36 -6.68 -8.27
CA GLU A 101 9.10 -6.28 -9.64
C GLU A 101 7.73 -6.77 -10.11
N ASP A 102 7.36 -8.00 -9.73
CA ASP A 102 6.03 -8.56 -9.94
C ASP A 102 4.95 -7.68 -9.30
N MET A 103 5.13 -7.34 -8.02
CA MET A 103 4.21 -6.47 -7.30
C MET A 103 4.12 -5.06 -7.88
N ASP A 104 5.25 -4.46 -8.25
CA ASP A 104 5.29 -3.14 -8.84
C ASP A 104 4.55 -3.11 -10.18
N ALA A 105 4.68 -4.16 -10.99
CA ALA A 105 3.90 -4.32 -12.22
C ALA A 105 2.39 -4.40 -11.92
N LEU A 106 1.98 -5.21 -10.94
CA LEU A 106 0.57 -5.31 -10.53
C LEU A 106 0.01 -3.96 -10.05
N ILE A 107 0.73 -3.25 -9.18
CA ILE A 107 0.32 -1.94 -8.67
C ILE A 107 0.23 -0.92 -9.80
N LYS A 108 1.19 -0.91 -10.73
CA LYS A 108 1.16 -0.03 -11.90
C LYS A 108 -0.04 -0.32 -12.78
N VAL A 109 -0.39 -1.58 -13.04
CA VAL A 109 -1.60 -1.93 -13.80
C VAL A 109 -2.87 -1.36 -13.15
N ILE A 110 -2.98 -1.46 -11.81
CA ILE A 110 -4.13 -0.96 -11.05
C ILE A 110 -4.27 0.57 -11.21
N CYS A 111 -3.18 1.32 -11.10
CA CYS A 111 -3.22 2.79 -10.97
C CYS A 111 -2.54 3.58 -12.10
N TYR A 112 -2.28 2.96 -13.26
CA TYR A 112 -1.59 3.61 -14.37
C TYR A 112 -2.36 4.84 -14.85
N ALA A 113 -1.73 6.01 -14.74
CA ALA A 113 -2.24 7.30 -15.19
C ALA A 113 -3.65 7.68 -14.68
N ARG A 114 -4.15 7.03 -13.61
CA ARG A 114 -5.45 7.32 -13.00
C ARG A 114 -5.43 7.11 -11.49
N THR A 115 -6.37 7.73 -10.78
CA THR A 115 -6.55 7.46 -9.36
C THR A 115 -7.39 6.20 -9.21
N TYR A 116 -6.87 5.23 -8.47
CA TYR A 116 -7.58 4.00 -8.13
C TYR A 116 -8.09 4.09 -6.69
N GLU A 117 -9.36 3.72 -6.49
CA GLU A 117 -9.97 3.63 -5.17
C GLU A 117 -9.84 2.20 -4.65
N ILE A 118 -9.31 2.04 -3.44
CA ILE A 118 -9.14 0.72 -2.83
C ILE A 118 -10.52 0.11 -2.55
N GLY A 119 -10.71 -1.15 -2.94
CA GLY A 119 -12.01 -1.83 -2.91
C GLY A 119 -12.97 -1.40 -4.02
N SER A 120 -12.47 -0.75 -5.07
CA SER A 120 -13.27 -0.43 -6.26
C SER A 120 -13.81 -1.69 -6.92
N PRO A 121 -15.04 -1.67 -7.49
CA PRO A 121 -15.55 -2.76 -8.32
C PRO A 121 -14.65 -3.13 -9.51
N GLU A 122 -13.76 -2.21 -9.92
CA GLU A 122 -12.74 -2.46 -10.94
C GLU A 122 -11.72 -3.55 -10.55
N ALA A 123 -11.59 -3.86 -9.26
CA ALA A 123 -10.77 -4.97 -8.75
C ALA A 123 -11.28 -6.36 -9.21
N GLY A 124 -12.54 -6.44 -9.64
CA GLY A 124 -13.27 -7.68 -9.82
C GLY A 124 -13.79 -8.25 -8.49
N GLU A 125 -14.21 -9.51 -8.53
CA GLU A 125 -14.69 -10.22 -7.33
C GLU A 125 -13.53 -10.64 -6.43
N TYR A 126 -13.73 -10.49 -5.11
CA TYR A 126 -12.78 -10.98 -4.13
C TYR A 126 -12.66 -12.51 -4.21
N ARG A 127 -11.42 -12.99 -4.14
CA ARG A 127 -11.13 -14.42 -4.07
C ARG A 127 -11.40 -14.92 -2.65
N GLN A 128 -11.73 -16.20 -2.55
CA GLN A 128 -11.77 -16.87 -1.26
C GLN A 128 -10.33 -16.96 -0.69
N ILE A 129 -10.19 -16.60 0.58
CA ILE A 129 -8.91 -16.72 1.29
C ILE A 129 -8.59 -18.21 1.47
N PRO A 130 -7.43 -18.70 1.00
CA PRO A 130 -6.98 -20.06 1.26
C PRO A 130 -6.91 -20.37 2.76
N GLU A 131 -7.30 -21.58 3.16
CA GLU A 131 -7.41 -21.96 4.58
C GLU A 131 -6.12 -21.72 5.38
N HIS A 132 -4.96 -22.00 4.78
CA HIS A 132 -3.67 -21.78 5.42
C HIS A 132 -3.40 -20.30 5.70
N LEU A 133 -3.82 -19.39 4.81
CA LEU A 133 -3.71 -17.94 5.03
C LEU A 133 -4.73 -17.45 6.06
N GLN A 134 -5.93 -18.02 6.06
CA GLN A 134 -6.96 -17.70 7.04
C GLN A 134 -6.48 -18.01 8.48
N ARG A 135 -5.84 -19.16 8.68
CA ARG A 135 -5.25 -19.53 9.99
C ARG A 135 -4.20 -18.51 10.47
N ILE A 136 -3.40 -17.97 9.56
CA ILE A 136 -2.41 -16.93 9.88
C ILE A 136 -3.10 -15.63 10.27
N LEU A 137 -4.13 -15.22 9.51
CA LEU A 137 -4.94 -14.03 9.82
C LEU A 137 -5.62 -14.15 11.19
N ASP A 138 -6.25 -15.28 11.49
CA ASP A 138 -6.98 -15.50 12.74
C ASP A 138 -6.04 -15.44 13.95
N ARG A 139 -4.85 -16.05 13.83
CA ARG A 139 -3.80 -15.97 14.84
C ARG A 139 -3.34 -14.53 15.04
N ALA A 140 -3.06 -13.81 13.95
CA ALA A 140 -2.60 -12.43 14.02
C ALA A 140 -3.64 -11.49 14.64
N ALA A 141 -4.93 -11.72 14.35
CA ALA A 141 -6.04 -10.98 14.93
C ALA A 141 -6.20 -11.25 16.43
N ALA A 142 -5.90 -12.47 16.89
CA ALA A 142 -5.90 -12.82 18.31
C ALA A 142 -4.74 -12.16 19.08
N GLU A 143 -3.56 -12.05 18.46
CA GLU A 143 -2.38 -11.38 19.04
C GLU A 143 -2.52 -9.85 19.12
N SER A 144 -3.45 -9.27 18.36
CA SER A 144 -3.67 -7.81 18.28
C SER A 144 -4.72 -7.28 19.29
N LYS A 145 -5.27 -8.15 20.14
CA LYS A 145 -6.25 -7.83 21.20
C LYS A 145 -5.59 -7.83 22.57
#